data_AF-A0A0G4HTX5-F1
#
_entry.id   AF-A0A0G4HTX5-F1
#
_cell.length_a   1.000
_cell.length_b   1.000
_cell.length_c   1.000
_cell.angle_alpha   90.00
_cell.angle_beta   90.00
_cell.angle_gamma   90.00
#
_symmetry.space_group_name_H-M   'P 1'
#
loop_
_entity.id
_entity.type
_entity.pdbx_description
1 polymer ?
#
loop_
_entity_poly.entity_id
_entity_poly.type
_entity_poly.pdbx_seq_one_letter_code
_entity_poly.pdbx_strand_id
1 'polypeptide(L)'
;MPTKVVTLPRGNSPANKRERERELNREREKHKNITANSAPEVPKFTFLRRHGWTPAPEGPPPVLELKFMSNAPTLSADDMSRMAKAANDATTKAAALLVQYGDLKDQKLRDEIEAARVTVFLQDRLLETELRVRHLEREAGVLKQEHEEALQRQQETTKTALLKMAEERQQEMMGKEREIEKLKKELAEVRNRRVEEEERLKTFEEISKKNEEMEREMVRKEVEAYETLNAARTEMEAELQRRLEEGLQKNLSSAREKMSTEMKV
;
A
#
# COMPACT_ATOMS: atom_id res chain seq x y z
N MET A 1 16.47 40.27 -0.91
CA MET A 1 15.96 39.05 -0.24
C MET A 1 17.16 38.15 0.05
N PRO A 2 17.55 37.91 1.31
CA PRO A 2 18.68 37.02 1.59
C PRO A 2 18.26 35.55 1.43
N THR A 3 19.05 34.79 0.68
CA THR A 3 18.93 33.36 0.42
C THR A 3 19.27 32.56 1.68
N LYS A 4 18.32 31.78 2.19
CA LYS A 4 18.56 30.83 3.29
C LYS A 4 19.35 29.63 2.74
N VAL A 5 20.62 29.55 3.09
CA VAL A 5 21.45 28.36 2.95
C VAL A 5 20.95 27.32 3.95
N VAL A 6 20.34 26.24 3.46
CA VAL A 6 19.98 25.09 4.28
C VAL A 6 21.20 24.19 4.37
N THR A 7 21.99 24.36 5.43
CA THR A 7 23.04 23.42 5.82
C THR A 7 22.40 22.11 6.30
N LEU A 8 22.57 21.03 5.54
CA LEU A 8 22.27 19.67 5.99
C LEU A 8 23.33 19.22 7.01
N PRO A 9 22.96 18.77 8.22
CA PRO A 9 23.93 18.28 9.18
C PRO A 9 24.44 16.89 8.76
N ARG A 10 25.73 16.83 8.41
CA ARG A 10 26.51 15.58 8.39
C ARG A 10 26.64 15.09 9.84
N GLY A 11 26.08 13.92 10.16
CA GLY A 11 26.35 13.30 11.45
C GLY A 11 25.44 12.12 11.78
N ASN A 12 25.97 10.90 11.64
CA ASN A 12 25.51 9.70 12.35
C ASN A 12 25.86 9.82 13.84
N SER A 13 25.21 10.74 14.54
CA SER A 13 25.37 10.91 15.97
C SER A 13 24.21 10.20 16.70
N PRO A 14 24.44 9.41 17.75
CA PRO A 14 23.41 8.61 18.43
C PRO A 14 22.23 9.42 19.00
N ALA A 15 22.40 10.73 19.20
CA ALA A 15 21.32 11.65 19.53
C ALA A 15 20.27 11.78 18.40
N ASN A 16 20.71 11.77 17.15
CA ASN A 16 19.89 11.95 15.94
C ASN A 16 19.02 10.71 15.64
N LYS A 17 19.47 9.52 16.10
CA LYS A 17 18.72 8.27 15.97
C LYS A 17 17.52 8.22 16.92
N ARG A 18 17.68 8.73 18.14
CA ARG A 18 16.60 8.85 19.14
C ARG A 18 15.54 9.87 18.74
N GLU A 19 15.94 10.94 18.06
CA GLU A 19 14.99 11.93 17.53
C GLU A 19 14.15 11.35 16.39
N ARG A 20 14.77 10.64 15.44
CA ARG A 20 14.04 9.90 14.40
C ARG A 20 13.09 8.84 14.94
N GLU A 21 13.48 8.09 15.98
CA GLU A 21 12.59 7.10 16.61
C GLU A 21 11.39 7.76 17.33
N ARG A 22 11.59 8.94 17.94
CA ARG A 22 10.50 9.72 18.53
C ARG A 22 9.54 10.26 17.49
N GLU A 23 10.05 10.68 16.34
CA GLU A 23 9.25 11.20 15.23
C GLU A 23 8.44 10.08 14.56
N LEU A 24 9.06 8.90 14.36
CA LEU A 24 8.40 7.70 13.82
C LEU A 24 7.31 7.16 14.76
N ASN A 25 7.51 7.25 16.08
CA ASN A 25 6.48 6.88 17.06
C ASN A 25 5.31 7.87 17.10
N ARG A 26 5.55 9.17 16.91
CA ARG A 26 4.48 10.17 16.78
C ARG A 26 3.64 9.97 15.52
N GLU A 27 4.24 9.58 14.40
CA GLU A 27 3.48 9.21 13.20
C GLU A 27 2.65 7.94 13.41
N ARG A 28 3.20 6.92 14.07
CA ARG A 28 2.46 5.69 14.41
C ARG A 28 1.28 5.94 15.35
N GLU A 29 1.40 6.85 16.32
CA GLU A 29 0.27 7.25 17.18
C GLU A 29 -0.80 8.04 16.42
N LYS A 30 -0.41 8.92 15.49
CA LYS A 30 -1.38 9.59 14.60
C LYS A 30 -2.18 8.59 13.77
N HIS A 31 -1.55 7.53 13.25
CA HIS A 31 -2.23 6.51 12.47
C HIS A 31 -3.11 5.56 13.30
N LYS A 32 -2.75 5.29 14.57
CA LYS A 32 -3.62 4.52 15.50
C LYS A 32 -4.92 5.26 15.81
N ASN A 33 -4.89 6.58 15.92
CA ASN A 33 -6.10 7.39 16.19
C ASN A 33 -7.02 7.55 14.98
N ILE A 34 -6.52 7.31 13.76
CA ILE A 34 -7.35 7.31 12.55
C ILE A 34 -8.15 6.00 12.44
N THR A 35 -7.59 4.87 12.90
CA THR A 35 -8.28 3.57 12.90
C THR A 35 -9.29 3.35 14.02
N ALA A 36 -9.32 4.22 15.04
CA ALA A 36 -10.28 4.13 16.15
C ALA A 36 -11.60 4.89 15.91
N ASN A 37 -11.62 5.82 14.93
CA ASN A 37 -12.76 6.72 14.67
C ASN A 37 -13.45 6.50 13.30
N SER A 38 -13.16 5.39 12.61
CA SER A 38 -13.73 5.11 11.28
C SER A 38 -14.35 3.72 11.16
N ALA A 39 -15.04 3.26 12.20
CA ALA A 39 -16.06 2.22 12.03
C ALA A 39 -17.38 2.94 11.65
N PRO A 40 -17.92 2.78 10.43
CA PRO A 40 -19.25 3.31 10.15
C PRO A 40 -20.25 2.61 11.07
N GLU A 41 -20.93 3.39 11.91
CA GLU A 41 -22.06 2.93 12.69
C GLU A 41 -23.12 2.38 11.73
N VAL A 42 -23.28 1.06 11.72
CA VAL A 42 -24.44 0.41 11.11
C VAL A 42 -25.66 0.88 11.90
N PRO A 43 -26.66 1.54 11.29
CA PRO A 43 -27.85 1.95 12.00
C PRO A 43 -28.58 0.70 12.49
N LYS A 44 -28.52 0.44 13.80
CA LYS A 44 -29.33 -0.57 14.47
C LYS A 44 -30.78 -0.11 14.40
N PHE A 45 -31.52 -0.63 13.42
CA PHE A 45 -32.97 -0.55 13.41
C PHE A 45 -33.52 -1.35 14.59
N THR A 46 -33.77 -0.66 15.71
CA THR A 46 -34.56 -1.19 16.82
C THR A 46 -36.04 -1.07 16.47
N PHE A 47 -36.59 -2.06 15.76
CA PHE A 47 -38.04 -2.26 15.72
C PHE A 47 -38.42 -3.42 16.67
N LEU A 48 -39.17 -3.04 17.71
CA LEU A 48 -40.15 -3.85 18.44
C LEU A 48 -39.64 -5.13 19.13
N ARG A 49 -39.19 -4.97 20.38
CA ARG A 49 -39.21 -6.02 21.40
C ARG A 49 -40.49 -5.89 22.24
N ARG A 50 -41.62 -6.32 21.68
CA ARG A 50 -42.80 -6.82 22.40
C ARG A 50 -43.18 -8.10 21.66
N HIS A 51 -43.46 -9.17 22.40
CA HIS A 51 -43.62 -10.57 21.95
C HIS A 51 -42.30 -11.35 21.92
N GLY A 52 -42.16 -12.22 22.92
CA GLY A 52 -40.95 -12.96 23.24
C GLY A 52 -40.63 -14.05 22.22
N TRP A 53 -39.50 -13.87 21.54
CA TRP A 53 -38.87 -14.94 20.77
C TRP A 53 -37.42 -15.09 21.25
N THR A 54 -37.11 -16.27 21.78
CA THR A 54 -35.76 -16.72 22.07
C THR A 54 -35.05 -17.10 20.77
N PRO A 55 -33.75 -16.78 20.59
CA PRO A 55 -33.00 -17.21 19.42
C PRO A 55 -32.66 -18.70 19.54
N ALA A 56 -33.05 -19.50 18.55
CA ALA A 56 -32.52 -20.85 18.33
C ALA A 56 -31.26 -20.78 17.42
N PRO A 57 -30.37 -21.79 17.49
CA PRO A 57 -28.94 -21.62 17.27
C PRO A 57 -28.51 -21.58 15.79
N GLU A 58 -27.28 -21.14 15.60
CA GLU A 58 -26.57 -20.90 14.35
C GLU A 58 -26.74 -22.02 13.31
N GLY A 59 -27.45 -21.67 12.24
CA GLY A 59 -27.54 -22.40 10.98
C GLY A 59 -28.05 -21.44 9.90
N PRO A 60 -27.75 -21.67 8.60
CA PRO A 60 -28.30 -20.85 7.53
C PRO A 60 -29.83 -20.92 7.58
N PRO A 61 -30.54 -19.79 7.35
CA PRO A 61 -32.01 -19.77 7.46
C PRO A 61 -32.60 -20.81 6.50
N PRO A 62 -33.61 -21.59 6.92
CA PRO A 62 -34.28 -22.49 6.00
C PRO A 62 -34.92 -21.63 4.90
N VAL A 63 -34.53 -21.92 3.65
CA VAL A 63 -35.22 -21.40 2.47
C VAL A 63 -36.62 -22.01 2.52
N LEU A 64 -37.60 -21.24 2.99
CA LEU A 64 -39.00 -21.57 2.82
C LEU A 64 -39.32 -21.40 1.33
N GLU A 65 -39.12 -22.47 0.55
CA GLU A 65 -39.74 -22.61 -0.75
C GLU A 65 -41.27 -22.65 -0.55
N LEU A 66 -41.88 -21.47 -0.61
CA LEU A 66 -43.32 -21.36 -0.82
C LEU A 66 -43.64 -21.93 -2.20
N LYS A 67 -43.92 -23.24 -2.25
CA LYS A 67 -44.61 -23.86 -3.39
C LYS A 67 -46.02 -23.27 -3.44
N PHE A 68 -46.18 -22.19 -4.19
CA PHE A 68 -47.48 -21.70 -4.60
C PHE A 68 -48.14 -22.79 -5.45
N MET A 69 -49.05 -23.55 -4.86
CA MET A 69 -49.96 -24.41 -5.60
C MET A 69 -50.95 -23.49 -6.34
N SER A 70 -50.61 -23.11 -7.57
CA SER A 70 -51.37 -22.21 -8.45
C SER A 70 -52.66 -22.83 -9.02
N ASN A 71 -53.32 -23.73 -8.29
CA ASN A 71 -54.52 -24.44 -8.77
C ASN A 71 -55.80 -23.89 -8.11
N ALA A 72 -55.89 -22.58 -7.88
CA ALA A 72 -57.17 -21.93 -7.68
C ALA A 72 -57.73 -21.58 -9.07
N PRO A 73 -58.91 -22.08 -9.47
CA PRO A 73 -59.49 -21.75 -10.76
C PRO A 73 -59.80 -20.25 -10.79
N THR A 74 -59.02 -19.49 -11.55
CA THR A 74 -59.31 -18.09 -11.85
C THR A 74 -60.52 -18.06 -12.78
N LEU A 75 -61.68 -17.61 -12.27
CA LEU A 75 -62.86 -17.35 -13.09
C LEU A 75 -62.51 -16.30 -14.15
N SER A 76 -62.82 -16.60 -15.42
CA SER A 76 -62.52 -15.68 -16.52
C SER A 76 -63.36 -14.41 -16.40
N ALA A 77 -62.92 -13.31 -17.04
CA ALA A 77 -63.71 -12.07 -17.07
C ALA A 77 -65.11 -12.30 -17.67
N ASP A 78 -65.24 -13.27 -18.58
CA ASP A 78 -66.53 -13.66 -19.17
C ASP A 78 -67.41 -14.43 -18.19
N ASP A 79 -66.84 -15.28 -17.34
CA ASP A 79 -67.58 -15.99 -16.28
C ASP A 79 -68.07 -15.03 -15.20
N MET A 80 -67.23 -14.05 -14.84
CA MET A 80 -67.58 -12.95 -13.93
C MET A 80 -68.72 -12.09 -14.51
N SER A 81 -68.68 -11.78 -15.81
CA SER A 81 -69.76 -11.02 -16.47
C SER A 81 -71.07 -11.81 -16.56
N ARG A 82 -71.00 -13.14 -16.75
CA ARG A 82 -72.18 -14.02 -16.72
C ARG A 82 -72.76 -14.15 -15.32
N MET A 83 -71.91 -14.26 -14.30
CA MET A 83 -72.34 -14.28 -12.90
C MET A 83 -72.97 -12.94 -12.48
N ALA A 84 -72.38 -11.81 -12.86
CA ALA A 84 -72.95 -10.50 -12.58
C ALA A 84 -74.32 -10.30 -13.25
N LYS A 85 -74.47 -10.79 -14.49
CA LYS A 85 -75.75 -10.75 -15.20
C LYS A 85 -76.80 -11.68 -14.54
N ALA A 86 -76.40 -12.88 -14.16
CA ALA A 86 -77.28 -13.82 -13.45
C ALA A 86 -77.70 -13.30 -12.06
N ALA A 87 -76.80 -12.63 -11.34
CA ALA A 87 -77.10 -11.97 -10.08
C ALA A 87 -78.07 -10.81 -10.28
N ASN A 88 -77.87 -9.98 -11.30
CA ASN A 88 -78.77 -8.87 -11.62
C ASN A 88 -80.16 -9.36 -12.06
N ASP A 89 -80.21 -10.45 -12.84
CA ASP A 89 -81.46 -11.10 -13.23
C ASP A 89 -82.17 -11.73 -12.00
N ALA A 90 -81.41 -12.28 -11.05
CA ALA A 90 -81.93 -12.82 -9.80
C ALA A 90 -82.45 -11.73 -8.85
N THR A 91 -81.74 -10.61 -8.70
CA THR A 91 -82.20 -9.45 -7.91
C THR A 91 -83.41 -8.79 -8.55
N THR A 92 -83.46 -8.71 -9.87
CA THR A 92 -84.62 -8.16 -10.60
C THR A 92 -85.84 -9.07 -10.47
N LYS A 93 -85.65 -10.40 -10.51
CA LYS A 93 -86.72 -11.36 -10.22
C LYS A 93 -87.16 -11.32 -8.77
N ALA A 94 -86.24 -11.21 -7.81
CA ALA A 94 -86.56 -11.09 -6.38
C ALA A 94 -87.31 -9.78 -6.07
N ALA A 95 -86.94 -8.67 -6.71
CA ALA A 95 -87.66 -7.41 -6.60
C ALA A 95 -89.08 -7.50 -7.22
N ALA A 96 -89.23 -8.20 -8.35
CA ALA A 96 -90.55 -8.44 -8.96
C ALA A 96 -91.44 -9.33 -8.09
N LEU A 97 -90.88 -10.36 -7.44
CA LEU A 97 -91.60 -11.21 -6.48
C LEU A 97 -92.01 -10.43 -5.22
N LEU A 98 -91.15 -9.55 -4.71
CA LEU A 98 -91.48 -8.65 -3.59
C LEU A 98 -92.65 -7.70 -3.92
N VAL A 99 -92.76 -7.25 -5.17
CA VAL A 99 -93.87 -6.39 -5.63
C VAL A 99 -95.17 -7.19 -5.86
N GLN A 100 -95.10 -8.45 -6.29
CA GLN A 100 -96.27 -9.31 -6.48
C GLN A 100 -96.81 -9.94 -5.18
N TYR A 101 -95.95 -10.15 -4.18
CA TYR A 101 -96.28 -10.90 -2.95
C TYR A 101 -96.22 -10.04 -1.68
N GLY A 102 -96.45 -8.72 -1.82
CA GLY A 102 -96.32 -7.70 -0.77
C GLY A 102 -97.15 -7.88 0.51
N ASP A 103 -97.90 -8.98 0.66
CA ASP A 103 -98.69 -9.28 1.85
C ASP A 103 -98.67 -10.77 2.28
N LEU A 104 -97.62 -11.53 1.95
CA LEU A 104 -97.55 -12.95 2.30
C LEU A 104 -96.64 -13.26 3.51
N LYS A 105 -97.29 -13.86 4.52
CA LYS A 105 -96.72 -14.48 5.74
C LYS A 105 -95.91 -15.76 5.44
N ASP A 106 -95.20 -15.83 4.33
CA ASP A 106 -94.45 -17.02 3.93
C ASP A 106 -92.99 -16.94 4.40
N GLN A 107 -92.69 -17.71 5.46
CA GLN A 107 -91.35 -17.86 6.04
C GLN A 107 -90.31 -18.23 4.96
N LYS A 108 -90.68 -19.12 4.03
CA LYS A 108 -89.81 -19.57 2.94
C LYS A 108 -89.35 -18.44 2.02
N LEU A 109 -90.21 -17.49 1.71
CA LEU A 109 -89.86 -16.36 0.85
C LEU A 109 -88.88 -15.40 1.55
N ARG A 110 -89.01 -15.25 2.89
CA ARG A 110 -88.07 -14.49 3.71
C ARG A 110 -86.71 -15.18 3.79
N ASP A 111 -86.69 -16.50 3.96
CA ASP A 111 -85.46 -17.30 3.99
C ASP A 111 -84.73 -17.26 2.64
N GLU A 112 -85.46 -17.26 1.51
CA GLU A 112 -84.88 -17.10 0.16
C GLU A 112 -84.30 -15.70 -0.06
N ILE A 113 -84.97 -14.64 0.40
CA ILE A 113 -84.45 -13.27 0.31
C ILE A 113 -83.21 -13.10 1.20
N GLU A 114 -83.21 -13.68 2.40
CA GLU A 114 -82.07 -13.61 3.32
C GLU A 114 -80.89 -14.44 2.77
N ALA A 115 -81.14 -15.61 2.19
CA ALA A 115 -80.12 -16.39 1.49
C ALA A 115 -79.53 -15.63 0.29
N ALA A 116 -80.36 -14.92 -0.48
CA ALA A 116 -79.90 -14.06 -1.57
C ALA A 116 -79.03 -12.90 -1.07
N ARG A 117 -79.40 -12.25 0.05
CA ARG A 117 -78.61 -11.20 0.69
C ARG A 117 -77.25 -11.70 1.18
N VAL A 118 -77.23 -12.84 1.86
CA VAL A 118 -75.98 -13.48 2.32
C VAL A 118 -75.09 -13.83 1.12
N THR A 119 -75.67 -14.31 0.03
CA THR A 119 -74.92 -14.65 -1.19
C THR A 119 -74.28 -13.41 -1.82
N VAL A 120 -75.02 -12.30 -1.94
CA VAL A 120 -74.49 -11.02 -2.44
C VAL A 120 -73.38 -10.49 -1.51
N PHE A 121 -73.59 -10.54 -0.19
CA PHE A 121 -72.58 -10.12 0.79
C PHE A 121 -71.27 -10.94 0.69
N LEU A 122 -71.38 -12.26 0.51
CA LEU A 122 -70.22 -13.14 0.33
C LEU A 122 -69.51 -12.86 -1.01
N GLN A 123 -70.25 -12.57 -2.08
CA GLN A 123 -69.68 -12.20 -3.38
C GLN A 123 -68.94 -10.86 -3.32
N ASP A 124 -69.50 -9.84 -2.67
CA ASP A 124 -68.83 -8.55 -2.49
C ASP A 124 -67.55 -8.70 -1.69
N ARG A 125 -67.56 -9.53 -0.63
CA ARG A 125 -66.35 -9.83 0.14
C ARG A 125 -65.30 -10.60 -0.65
N LEU A 126 -65.70 -11.57 -1.45
CA LEU A 126 -64.79 -12.31 -2.34
C LEU A 126 -64.12 -11.34 -3.32
N LEU A 127 -64.91 -10.48 -3.98
CA LEU A 127 -64.39 -9.47 -4.89
C LEU A 127 -63.40 -8.52 -4.20
N GLU A 128 -63.72 -8.05 -2.99
CA GLU A 128 -62.81 -7.20 -2.20
C GLU A 128 -61.49 -7.91 -1.89
N THR A 129 -61.54 -9.19 -1.49
CA THR A 129 -60.33 -9.97 -1.21
C THR A 129 -59.49 -10.21 -2.46
N GLU A 130 -60.10 -10.50 -3.61
CA GLU A 130 -59.41 -10.67 -4.89
C GLU A 130 -58.73 -9.37 -5.34
N LEU A 131 -59.40 -8.23 -5.19
CA LEU A 131 -58.83 -6.92 -5.49
C LEU A 131 -57.63 -6.60 -4.59
N ARG A 132 -57.71 -6.94 -3.29
CA ARG A 132 -56.59 -6.80 -2.35
C ARG A 132 -55.42 -7.70 -2.72
N VAL A 133 -55.67 -8.96 -3.08
CA VAL A 133 -54.62 -9.89 -3.52
C VAL A 133 -53.93 -9.36 -4.78
N ARG A 134 -54.69 -8.93 -5.80
CA ARG A 134 -54.13 -8.32 -7.01
C ARG A 134 -53.35 -7.03 -6.76
N HIS A 135 -53.70 -6.29 -5.70
CA HIS A 135 -52.94 -5.10 -5.31
C HIS A 135 -51.60 -5.50 -4.67
N LEU A 136 -51.62 -6.43 -3.71
CA LEU A 136 -50.41 -6.95 -3.07
C LEU A 136 -49.47 -7.64 -4.06
N GLU A 137 -49.99 -8.38 -5.04
CA GLU A 137 -49.19 -8.98 -6.11
C GLU A 137 -48.48 -7.93 -6.97
N ARG A 138 -49.17 -6.82 -7.27
CA ARG A 138 -48.57 -5.68 -7.99
C ARG A 138 -47.48 -5.00 -7.15
N GLU A 139 -47.75 -4.74 -5.87
CA GLU A 139 -46.76 -4.16 -4.96
C GLU A 139 -45.54 -5.06 -4.78
N ALA A 140 -45.74 -6.37 -4.61
CA ALA A 140 -44.66 -7.35 -4.55
C ALA A 140 -43.85 -7.41 -5.85
N GLY A 141 -44.51 -7.26 -7.01
CA GLY A 141 -43.85 -7.15 -8.31
C GLY A 141 -42.94 -5.92 -8.41
N VAL A 142 -43.44 -4.74 -7.99
CA VAL A 142 -42.66 -3.49 -7.96
C VAL A 142 -41.48 -3.61 -7.01
N LEU A 143 -41.68 -4.13 -5.79
CA LEU A 143 -40.59 -4.31 -4.83
C LEU A 143 -39.49 -5.26 -5.32
N LYS A 144 -39.84 -6.31 -6.07
CA LYS A 144 -38.85 -7.19 -6.71
C LYS A 144 -38.04 -6.45 -7.76
N GLN A 145 -38.69 -5.67 -8.62
CA GLN A 145 -37.99 -4.86 -9.62
C GLN A 145 -37.07 -3.83 -8.99
N GLU A 146 -37.53 -3.10 -7.98
CA GLU A 146 -36.70 -2.13 -7.25
C GLU A 146 -35.51 -2.80 -6.57
N HIS A 147 -35.69 -3.99 -6.02
CA HIS A 147 -34.59 -4.75 -5.41
C HIS A 147 -33.56 -5.22 -6.44
N GLU A 148 -34.01 -5.73 -7.59
CA GLU A 148 -33.13 -6.14 -8.70
C GLU A 148 -32.36 -4.95 -9.27
N GLU A 149 -33.02 -3.80 -9.46
CA GLU A 149 -32.36 -2.57 -9.89
C GLU A 149 -31.34 -2.06 -8.87
N ALA A 150 -31.68 -2.07 -7.58
CA ALA A 150 -30.77 -1.69 -6.51
C ALA A 150 -29.55 -2.61 -6.45
N LEU A 151 -29.76 -3.92 -6.63
CA LEU A 151 -28.69 -4.92 -6.67
C LEU A 151 -27.77 -4.70 -7.89
N GLN A 152 -28.33 -4.43 -9.07
CA GLN A 152 -27.56 -4.12 -10.27
C GLN A 152 -26.72 -2.86 -10.09
N ARG A 153 -27.31 -1.78 -9.58
CA ARG A 153 -26.57 -0.53 -9.27
C ARG A 153 -25.46 -0.78 -8.25
N GLN A 154 -25.70 -1.62 -7.24
CA GLN A 154 -24.67 -1.99 -6.26
C GLN A 154 -23.53 -2.80 -6.90
N GLN A 155 -23.86 -3.75 -7.79
CA GLN A 155 -22.86 -4.52 -8.53
C GLN A 155 -22.04 -3.64 -9.48
N GLU A 156 -22.65 -2.67 -10.15
CA GLU A 156 -21.95 -1.74 -11.03
C GLU A 156 -21.03 -0.78 -10.25
N THR A 157 -21.51 -0.23 -9.13
CA THR A 157 -20.70 0.63 -8.26
C THR A 157 -19.53 -0.12 -7.63
N THR A 158 -19.75 -1.35 -7.17
CA THR A 158 -18.66 -2.19 -6.63
C THR A 158 -17.67 -2.59 -7.72
N LYS A 159 -18.14 -3.00 -8.91
CA LYS A 159 -17.27 -3.31 -10.05
C LYS A 159 -16.41 -2.13 -10.47
N THR A 160 -16.99 -0.94 -10.57
CA THR A 160 -16.24 0.28 -10.94
C THR A 160 -15.24 0.68 -9.85
N ALA A 161 -15.59 0.55 -8.57
CA ALA A 161 -14.65 0.79 -7.47
C ALA A 161 -13.47 -0.20 -7.49
N LEU A 162 -13.73 -1.50 -7.71
CA LEU A 162 -12.70 -2.53 -7.82
C LEU A 162 -11.75 -2.27 -9.00
N LEU A 163 -12.29 -1.85 -10.15
CA LEU A 163 -11.47 -1.52 -11.34
C LEU A 163 -10.57 -0.31 -11.07
N LYS A 164 -11.09 0.76 -10.45
CA LYS A 164 -10.26 1.92 -10.08
C LYS A 164 -9.14 1.55 -9.11
N MET A 165 -9.44 0.74 -8.09
CA MET A 165 -8.39 0.26 -7.17
C MET A 165 -7.34 -0.61 -7.88
N ALA A 166 -7.74 -1.41 -8.87
CA ALA A 166 -6.81 -2.19 -9.67
C ALA A 166 -5.93 -1.31 -10.57
N GLU A 167 -6.51 -0.29 -11.21
CA GLU A 167 -5.78 0.69 -12.04
C GLU A 167 -4.78 1.50 -11.22
N GLU A 168 -5.19 2.03 -10.06
CA GLU A 168 -4.31 2.75 -9.13
C GLU A 168 -3.13 1.88 -8.68
N ARG A 169 -3.41 0.62 -8.33
CA ARG A 169 -2.37 -0.33 -7.93
C ARG A 169 -1.42 -0.66 -9.08
N GLN A 170 -1.93 -0.79 -10.31
CA GLN A 170 -1.10 -1.01 -11.49
C GLN A 170 -0.21 0.21 -11.77
N GLN A 171 -0.75 1.42 -11.66
CA GLN A 171 0.03 2.65 -11.84
C GLN A 171 1.13 2.79 -10.78
N GLU A 172 0.84 2.45 -9.52
CA GLU A 172 1.83 2.45 -8.44
C GLU A 172 2.97 1.47 -8.74
N MET A 173 2.65 0.25 -9.19
CA MET A 173 3.65 -0.76 -9.57
C MET A 173 4.54 -0.27 -10.73
N MET A 174 3.94 0.30 -11.79
CA MET A 174 4.69 0.89 -12.90
C MET A 174 5.60 2.03 -12.44
N GLY A 175 5.17 2.83 -11.46
CA GLY A 175 5.98 3.87 -10.83
C GLY A 175 7.22 3.30 -10.14
N LYS A 176 7.03 2.24 -9.33
CA LYS A 176 8.11 1.53 -8.64
C LYS A 176 9.09 0.87 -9.60
N GLU A 177 8.61 0.28 -10.70
CA GLU A 177 9.47 -0.31 -11.73
C GLU A 177 10.41 0.72 -12.37
N ARG A 178 9.90 1.93 -12.65
CA ARG A 178 10.74 3.03 -13.16
C ARG A 178 11.79 3.47 -12.15
N GLU A 179 11.46 3.49 -10.86
CA GLU A 179 12.40 3.83 -9.80
C GLU A 179 13.49 2.75 -9.65
N ILE A 180 13.11 1.48 -9.68
CA ILE A 180 14.05 0.35 -9.69
C ILE A 180 15.01 0.46 -10.88
N GLU A 181 14.51 0.81 -12.07
CA GLU A 181 15.35 0.95 -13.26
C GLU A 181 16.34 2.12 -13.14
N LYS A 182 15.94 3.24 -12.51
CA LYS A 182 16.86 4.34 -12.20
C LYS A 182 17.95 3.90 -11.23
N LEU A 183 17.57 3.23 -10.13
CA LEU A 183 18.52 2.74 -9.14
C LEU A 183 19.51 1.71 -9.72
N LYS A 184 19.07 0.86 -10.66
CA LYS A 184 19.97 -0.05 -11.38
C LYS A 184 21.02 0.70 -12.19
N LYS A 185 20.65 1.79 -12.87
CA LYS A 185 21.59 2.63 -13.63
C LYS A 185 22.57 3.33 -12.70
N GLU A 186 22.09 3.95 -11.63
CA GLU A 186 22.95 4.59 -10.63
C GLU A 186 23.93 3.59 -9.99
N LEU A 187 23.46 2.38 -9.67
CA LEU A 187 24.32 1.32 -9.14
C LEU A 187 25.40 0.90 -10.16
N ALA A 188 25.06 0.82 -11.45
CA ALA A 188 26.02 0.51 -12.51
C ALA A 188 27.07 1.62 -12.64
N GLU A 189 26.66 2.88 -12.59
CA GLU A 189 27.59 4.03 -12.61
C GLU A 189 28.54 4.02 -11.40
N VAL A 190 28.02 3.75 -10.20
CA VAL A 190 28.84 3.65 -8.98
C VAL A 190 29.84 2.51 -9.08
N ARG A 191 29.43 1.36 -9.62
CA ARG A 191 30.34 0.22 -9.85
C ARG A 191 31.46 0.59 -10.82
N ASN A 192 31.14 1.26 -11.91
CA ASN A 192 32.15 1.69 -12.88
C ASN A 192 33.15 2.68 -12.26
N ARG A 193 32.66 3.69 -11.52
CA ARG A 193 33.53 4.63 -10.80
C ARG A 193 34.43 3.93 -9.80
N ARG A 194 33.91 2.94 -9.07
CA ARG A 194 34.72 2.15 -8.14
C ARG A 194 35.84 1.40 -8.85
N VAL A 195 35.55 0.80 -10.01
CA VAL A 195 36.59 0.11 -10.81
C VAL A 195 37.66 1.10 -11.27
N GLU A 196 37.25 2.26 -11.78
CA GLU A 196 38.20 3.32 -12.18
C GLU A 196 39.06 3.81 -11.00
N GLU A 197 38.48 3.96 -9.81
CA GLU A 197 39.21 4.33 -8.59
C GLU A 197 40.17 3.23 -8.12
N GLU A 198 39.76 1.97 -8.18
CA GLU A 198 40.62 0.81 -7.87
C GLU A 198 41.81 0.72 -8.83
N GLU A 199 41.62 1.01 -10.12
CA GLU A 199 42.72 1.09 -11.09
C GLU A 199 43.67 2.25 -10.78
N ARG A 200 43.14 3.44 -10.46
CA ARG A 200 43.97 4.59 -10.05
C ARG A 200 44.77 4.29 -8.79
N LEU A 201 44.18 3.63 -7.80
CA LEU A 201 44.89 3.21 -6.59
C LEU A 201 46.03 2.25 -6.90
N LYS A 202 45.82 1.26 -7.77
CA LYS A 202 46.91 0.36 -8.21
C LYS A 202 48.06 1.12 -8.85
N THR A 203 47.76 2.07 -9.75
CA THR A 203 48.82 2.89 -10.37
C THR A 203 49.55 3.74 -9.33
N PHE A 204 48.84 4.26 -8.33
CA PHE A 204 49.45 5.03 -7.24
C PHE A 204 50.37 4.15 -6.38
N GLU A 205 49.96 2.92 -6.05
CA GLU A 205 50.80 1.97 -5.32
C GLU A 205 52.07 1.60 -6.09
N GLU A 206 51.98 1.41 -7.42
CA GLU A 206 53.15 1.15 -8.27
C GLU A 206 54.12 2.35 -8.28
N ILE A 207 53.61 3.56 -8.37
CA ILE A 207 54.43 4.79 -8.30
C ILE A 207 55.09 4.90 -6.93
N SER A 208 54.36 4.63 -5.84
CA SER A 208 54.90 4.67 -4.48
C SER A 208 56.08 3.70 -4.32
N LYS A 209 55.96 2.47 -4.82
CA LYS A 209 57.05 1.48 -4.78
C LYS A 209 58.28 1.95 -5.56
N LYS A 210 58.09 2.50 -6.76
CA LYS A 210 59.20 3.04 -7.56
C LYS A 210 59.89 4.21 -6.85
N ASN A 211 59.13 5.08 -6.18
CA ASN A 211 59.71 6.18 -5.43
C ASN A 211 60.51 5.67 -4.22
N GLU A 212 60.01 4.67 -3.49
CA GLU A 212 60.77 4.04 -2.40
C GLU A 212 62.07 3.37 -2.90
N GLU A 213 62.01 2.70 -4.06
CA GLU A 213 63.20 2.10 -4.67
C GLU A 213 64.23 3.16 -5.09
N MET A 214 63.76 4.23 -5.74
CA MET A 214 64.60 5.36 -6.15
C MET A 214 65.23 6.06 -4.94
N GLU A 215 64.48 6.28 -3.87
CA GLU A 215 64.98 6.88 -2.64
C GLU A 215 66.07 6.01 -2.00
N ARG A 216 65.87 4.69 -1.95
CA ARG A 216 66.90 3.75 -1.47
C ARG A 216 68.15 3.77 -2.35
N GLU A 217 68.00 3.88 -3.66
CA GLU A 217 69.14 3.96 -4.59
C GLU A 217 69.91 5.28 -4.43
N MET A 218 69.20 6.40 -4.26
CA MET A 218 69.83 7.70 -3.99
C MET A 218 70.64 7.67 -2.70
N VAL A 219 70.06 7.14 -1.61
CA VAL A 219 70.77 7.00 -0.33
C VAL A 219 72.02 6.13 -0.47
N ARG A 220 71.95 5.01 -1.22
CA ARG A 220 73.13 4.17 -1.48
C ARG A 220 74.23 4.93 -2.22
N LYS A 221 73.88 5.64 -3.29
CA LYS A 221 74.85 6.43 -4.06
C LYS A 221 75.44 7.57 -3.25
N GLU A 222 74.65 8.23 -2.40
CA GLU A 222 75.14 9.24 -1.48
C GLU A 222 76.15 8.63 -0.50
N VAL A 223 75.84 7.49 0.12
CA VAL A 223 76.76 6.79 1.03
C VAL A 223 78.05 6.39 0.32
N GLU A 224 77.97 5.78 -0.86
CA GLU A 224 79.14 5.41 -1.67
C GLU A 224 80.00 6.63 -2.04
N ALA A 225 79.36 7.75 -2.41
CA ALA A 225 80.05 9.01 -2.71
C ALA A 225 80.75 9.58 -1.46
N TYR A 226 80.10 9.54 -0.29
CA TYR A 226 80.70 9.98 0.97
C TYR A 226 81.89 9.09 1.38
N GLU A 227 81.77 7.77 1.24
CA GLU A 227 82.84 6.82 1.55
C GLU A 227 84.05 7.00 0.63
N THR A 228 83.82 7.15 -0.68
CA THR A 228 84.89 7.39 -1.65
C THR A 228 85.59 8.73 -1.42
N LEU A 229 84.84 9.80 -1.14
CA LEU A 229 85.41 11.10 -0.79
C LEU A 229 86.20 11.06 0.52
N ASN A 230 85.69 10.37 1.54
CA ASN A 230 86.40 10.19 2.81
C ASN A 230 87.69 9.39 2.61
N ALA A 231 87.65 8.30 1.84
CA ALA A 231 88.84 7.51 1.54
C ALA A 231 89.91 8.36 0.83
N ALA A 232 89.53 9.10 -0.23
CA ALA A 232 90.42 10.00 -0.93
C ALA A 232 90.98 11.11 -0.02
N ARG A 233 90.14 11.66 0.87
CA ARG A 233 90.59 12.64 1.88
C ARG A 233 91.62 12.03 2.82
N THR A 234 91.37 10.83 3.37
CA THR A 234 92.31 10.17 4.29
C THR A 234 93.64 9.83 3.63
N GLU A 235 93.61 9.39 2.36
CA GLU A 235 94.82 9.12 1.58
C GLU A 235 95.62 10.41 1.34
N MET A 236 94.94 11.51 0.98
CA MET A 236 95.58 12.81 0.79
C MET A 236 96.15 13.37 2.10
N GLU A 237 95.44 13.24 3.23
CA GLU A 237 95.94 13.65 4.54
C GLU A 237 97.20 12.85 4.94
N ALA A 238 97.20 11.54 4.70
CA ALA A 238 98.36 10.68 4.97
C ALA A 238 99.57 11.04 4.07
N GLU A 239 99.35 11.29 2.78
CA GLU A 239 100.39 11.71 1.84
C GLU A 239 100.97 13.09 2.21
N LEU A 240 100.12 14.05 2.62
CA LEU A 240 100.57 15.36 3.09
C LEU A 240 101.39 15.25 4.38
N GLN A 241 100.96 14.42 5.33
CA GLN A 241 101.73 14.15 6.56
C GLN A 241 103.10 13.56 6.22
N ARG A 242 103.15 12.57 5.34
CA ARG A 242 104.41 11.96 4.89
C ARG A 242 105.35 12.99 4.25
N ARG A 243 104.84 13.86 3.37
CA ARG A 243 105.65 14.93 2.76
C ARG A 243 106.17 15.94 3.77
N LEU A 244 105.35 16.29 4.78
CA LEU A 244 105.78 17.16 5.87
C LEU A 244 106.88 16.52 6.71
N GLU A 245 106.74 15.23 7.07
CA GLU A 245 107.76 14.48 7.80
C GLU A 245 109.08 14.38 7.02
N GLU A 246 109.02 14.04 5.73
CA GLU A 246 110.20 13.99 4.86
C GLU A 246 110.87 15.38 4.74
N GLY A 247 110.09 16.45 4.62
CA GLY A 247 110.59 17.83 4.59
C GLY A 247 111.26 18.24 5.90
N LEU A 248 110.65 17.93 7.05
CA LEU A 248 111.22 18.18 8.37
C LEU A 248 112.51 17.39 8.60
N GLN A 249 112.56 16.11 8.20
CA GLN A 249 113.76 15.29 8.29
C GLN A 249 114.91 15.87 7.47
N LYS A 250 114.66 16.31 6.22
CA LYS A 250 115.65 16.95 5.36
C LYS A 250 116.17 18.26 5.96
N ASN A 251 115.29 19.06 6.56
CA ASN A 251 115.68 20.30 7.22
C ASN A 251 116.52 20.02 8.49
N LEU A 252 116.15 19.02 9.28
CA LEU A 252 116.90 18.61 10.48
C LEU A 252 118.27 18.02 10.14
N SER A 253 118.38 17.21 9.09
CA SER A 253 119.68 16.69 8.63
C SER A 253 120.58 17.81 8.12
N SER A 254 120.02 18.72 7.31
CA SER A 254 120.74 19.90 6.81
C SER A 254 121.20 20.82 7.96
N ALA A 255 120.37 21.03 8.97
CA ALA A 255 120.74 21.82 10.15
C ALA A 255 121.83 21.14 10.99
N ARG A 256 121.77 19.81 11.16
CA ARG A 256 122.84 19.04 11.84
C ARG A 256 124.16 19.10 11.09
N GLU A 257 124.13 19.05 9.76
CA GLU A 257 125.33 19.14 8.92
C GLU A 257 125.97 20.54 9.00
N LYS A 258 125.15 21.60 9.01
CA LYS A 258 125.62 22.98 9.24
C LYS A 258 126.22 23.17 10.63
N MET A 259 125.58 22.69 11.70
CA MET A 259 126.17 22.78 13.04
C MET A 259 127.43 21.91 13.20
N SER A 260 127.49 20.75 12.54
CA SER A 260 128.68 19.87 12.54
C SER A 260 129.86 20.50 11.81
N THR A 261 129.61 21.27 10.75
CA THR A 261 130.65 22.04 10.04
C THR A 261 131.08 23.28 10.82
N GLU A 262 130.17 23.93 11.55
CA GLU A 262 130.50 25.04 12.46
C GLU A 262 131.25 24.61 13.73
N MET A 263 131.05 23.39 14.27
CA MET A 263 131.80 22.87 15.43
C MET A 263 133.20 22.32 15.11
N LYS A 264 133.58 22.23 13.83
CA LYS A 264 134.90 21.75 13.37
C LYS A 264 135.89 22.89 13.04
N VAL A 265 135.55 24.11 13.41
CA VAL A 265 136.41 25.31 13.38
C VAL A 265 136.77 25.68 14.82
#